data_AF-T1CCD1-F1
#
_entry.id   AF-T1CCD1-F1
#
_cell.length_a   1.000
_cell.length_b   1.000
_cell.length_c   1.000
_cell.angle_alpha   90.00
_cell.angle_beta   90.00
_cell.angle_gamma   90.00
#
_symmetry.space_group_name_H-M   'P 1'
#
loop_
_entity.id
_entity.type
_entity.pdbx_description
1 polymer ?
#
loop_
_entity_poly.entity_id
_entity_poly.type
_entity_poly.pdbx_seq_one_letter_code
_entity_poly.pdbx_strand_id
1 'polypeptide(L)'
;MVASDLQRLAAVEQLRVLGEQVGVPVVLPKENVVRPKDMYSDVRRRWIEGMHEVVIVDTAGRLSIDEALMSELQELKSLYNPKESLLVLDAMTGQESVHVAQTFDQKIGIDGVIFTKLDGDARAGAILSIRSVLG
;
A
#
# COMPACT_ATOMS: atom_id res chain seq x y z
N MET A 1 3.52 -8.16 8.71
CA MET A 1 3.58 -7.14 7.63
C MET A 1 4.61 -7.56 6.60
N VAL A 2 4.56 -7.00 5.39
CA VAL A 2 5.52 -7.25 4.31
C VAL A 2 6.03 -5.90 3.80
N ALA A 3 7.35 -5.71 3.85
CA ALA A 3 8.01 -4.51 3.32
C ALA A 3 8.29 -4.71 1.83
N SER A 4 7.35 -4.30 0.97
CA SER A 4 7.44 -4.51 -0.48
C SER A 4 7.78 -3.26 -1.29
N ASP A 5 7.98 -2.10 -0.63
CA ASP A 5 8.62 -0.94 -1.25
C ASP A 5 10.14 -1.13 -1.35
N LEU A 6 10.58 -1.78 -2.42
CA LEU A 6 12.00 -2.02 -2.69
C LEU A 6 12.70 -0.83 -3.37
N GLN A 7 11.94 0.19 -3.79
CA GLN A 7 12.50 1.36 -4.46
C GLN A 7 13.11 2.33 -3.45
N ARG A 8 12.55 2.39 -2.24
CA ARG A 8 13.04 3.23 -1.15
C ARG A 8 13.65 2.36 -0.06
N LEU A 9 14.98 2.21 -0.06
CA LEU A 9 15.72 1.43 0.96
C LEU A 9 15.34 1.80 2.40
N ALA A 10 15.11 3.10 2.66
CA ALA A 10 14.68 3.56 3.97
C ALA A 10 13.28 3.08 4.37
N ALA A 11 12.37 2.83 3.41
CA ALA A 11 11.00 2.38 3.69
C ALA A 11 10.99 0.96 4.30
N VAL A 12 11.83 0.06 3.77
CA VAL A 12 11.99 -1.29 4.33
C VAL A 12 12.43 -1.23 5.79
N GLU A 13 13.43 -0.40 6.07
CA GLU A 13 13.97 -0.24 7.41
C GLU A 13 13.00 0.45 8.37
N GLN A 14 12.27 1.47 7.90
CA GLN A 14 11.20 2.12 8.66
C GLN A 14 10.12 1.12 9.06
N LEU A 15 9.69 0.25 8.14
CA LEU A 15 8.69 -0.76 8.43
C LEU A 15 9.21 -1.82 9.41
N ARG A 16 10.48 -2.21 9.30
CA ARG A 16 11.14 -3.11 10.26
C ARG A 16 11.08 -2.53 11.68
N VAL A 17 11.53 -1.29 11.85
CA VAL A 17 11.55 -0.60 13.15
C VAL A 17 10.14 -0.45 13.71
N LEU A 18 9.17 -0.05 12.88
CA LEU A 18 7.77 0.05 13.31
C LEU A 18 7.23 -1.30 13.78
N GLY A 19 7.45 -2.37 13.01
CA GLY A 19 7.03 -3.73 13.37
C GLY A 19 7.62 -4.19 14.70
N GLU A 20 8.89 -3.91 14.95
CA GLU A 20 9.54 -4.20 16.23
C GLU A 20 8.90 -3.44 17.39
N GLN A 21 8.61 -2.15 17.20
CA GLN A 21 7.97 -1.31 18.22
C GLN A 21 6.57 -1.79 18.60
N VAL A 22 5.79 -2.28 17.63
CA VAL A 22 4.42 -2.75 17.87
C VAL A 22 4.32 -4.27 18.07
N GLY A 23 5.45 -4.99 18.08
CA GLY A 23 5.48 -6.44 18.26
C GLY A 23 4.90 -7.24 17.10
N VAL A 24 4.90 -6.68 15.88
CA VAL A 24 4.36 -7.32 14.67
C VAL A 24 5.51 -7.80 13.77
N PRO A 25 5.55 -9.08 13.38
CA PRO A 25 6.62 -9.59 12.52
C PRO A 25 6.55 -8.97 11.11
N VAL A 26 7.72 -8.64 10.56
CA VAL A 26 7.85 -8.07 9.20
C VAL A 26 8.65 -9.02 8.32
N VAL A 27 8.13 -9.33 7.13
CA VAL A 27 8.88 -9.98 6.06
C VAL A 27 9.68 -8.92 5.34
N LEU A 28 11.00 -9.07 5.35
CA LEU A 28 11.95 -8.18 4.66
C LEU A 28 12.45 -8.86 3.38
N PRO A 29 12.82 -8.07 2.34
CA PRO A 29 13.46 -8.61 1.14
C PRO A 29 14.81 -9.25 1.50
N LYS A 30 15.14 -10.36 0.84
CA LYS A 30 16.51 -10.90 0.84
C LYS A 30 17.39 -10.07 -0.08
N GLU A 31 18.71 -10.13 0.11
CA GLU A 31 19.70 -9.34 -0.65
C GLU A 31 19.56 -9.48 -2.18
N ASN A 32 19.15 -10.64 -2.69
CA ASN A 32 19.00 -10.92 -4.12
C ASN A 32 17.60 -10.58 -4.67
N VAL A 33 16.68 -10.08 -3.84
CA VAL A 33 15.31 -9.75 -4.25
C VAL A 33 15.27 -8.31 -4.72
N VAL A 34 15.04 -8.14 -6.02
CA VAL A 34 14.98 -6.83 -6.68
C VAL A 34 13.57 -6.39 -7.05
N ARG A 35 12.61 -7.32 -7.15
CA ARG A 35 11.21 -7.00 -7.43
C ARG A 35 10.30 -7.45 -6.30
N PRO A 36 9.28 -6.65 -5.93
CA PRO A 36 8.34 -6.98 -4.85
C PRO A 36 7.69 -8.36 -4.97
N LYS A 37 7.32 -8.76 -6.19
CA LYS A 37 6.68 -10.07 -6.45
C LYS A 37 7.55 -11.27 -6.08
N ASP A 38 8.87 -11.12 -6.15
CA ASP A 38 9.81 -12.21 -5.89
C ASP A 38 9.84 -12.55 -4.38
N MET A 39 9.24 -11.71 -3.52
CA MET A 39 9.03 -11.99 -2.09
C MET A 39 7.87 -12.93 -1.80
N TYR A 40 6.96 -13.18 -2.75
CA TYR A 40 5.68 -13.86 -2.50
C TYR A 40 5.83 -15.25 -1.86
N SER A 41 6.81 -16.04 -2.30
CA SER A 41 7.04 -17.39 -1.76
C SER A 41 7.45 -17.35 -0.28
N ASP A 42 8.30 -16.40 0.09
CA ASP A 42 8.73 -16.20 1.48
C ASP A 42 7.59 -15.69 2.36
N VAL A 43 6.78 -14.76 1.84
CA VAL A 43 5.58 -14.25 2.54
C VAL A 43 4.60 -15.38 2.79
N ARG A 44 4.27 -16.16 1.75
CA ARG A 44 3.30 -17.27 1.86
C ARG A 44 3.77 -18.32 2.85
N ARG A 45 5.06 -18.67 2.84
CA ARG A 45 5.64 -19.61 3.81
C ARG A 45 5.50 -19.08 5.24
N ARG A 46 5.94 -17.85 5.49
CA ARG A 46 5.91 -17.25 6.84
C ARG A 46 4.49 -17.03 7.35
N TRP A 47 3.55 -16.72 6.45
CA TRP A 47 2.12 -16.65 6.76
C TRP A 47 1.59 -17.99 7.29
N ILE A 48 1.85 -19.08 6.57
CA ILE A 48 1.40 -20.44 6.93
C ILE A 48 2.08 -20.91 8.22
N GLU A 49 3.41 -20.79 8.32
CA GLU A 49 4.19 -21.25 9.48
C GLU A 49 3.86 -20.45 10.75
N GLY A 50 3.63 -19.15 10.60
CA GLY A 50 3.28 -18.26 11.71
C GLY A 50 1.80 -18.30 12.11
N MET A 51 0.96 -19.05 11.39
CA MET A 51 -0.49 -19.10 11.57
C MET A 51 -1.11 -17.70 11.66
N HIS A 52 -0.64 -16.76 10.84
CA HIS A 52 -1.17 -15.40 10.87
C HIS A 52 -2.57 -15.35 10.24
N GLU A 53 -3.48 -14.57 10.80
CA GLU A 53 -4.82 -14.39 10.22
C GLU A 53 -4.85 -13.27 9.19
N VAL A 54 -3.98 -12.27 9.35
CA VAL A 54 -3.92 -11.07 8.53
C VAL A 54 -2.49 -10.83 8.04
N VAL A 55 -2.36 -10.49 6.76
CA VAL A 55 -1.10 -10.05 6.14
C VAL A 55 -1.34 -8.69 5.49
N ILE A 56 -0.59 -7.68 5.93
CA ILE A 56 -0.56 -6.35 5.33
C ILE A 56 0.70 -6.26 4.46
N VAL A 57 0.50 -5.94 3.18
CA VAL A 57 1.58 -5.75 2.20
C VAL A 57 1.73 -4.25 1.95
N ASP A 58 2.86 -3.68 2.37
CA ASP A 58 3.18 -2.26 2.15
C ASP A 58 3.91 -2.11 0.81
N THR A 59 3.21 -1.58 -0.19
CA THR A 59 3.71 -1.43 -1.57
C THR A 59 4.43 -0.10 -1.77
N ALA A 60 5.23 -0.02 -2.84
CA ALA A 60 5.80 1.27 -3.24
C ALA A 60 4.68 2.30 -3.51
N GLY A 61 4.93 3.55 -3.11
CA GLY A 61 4.06 4.70 -3.41
C GLY A 61 4.81 5.72 -4.27
N ARG A 62 4.06 6.54 -5.02
CA ARG A 62 4.62 7.66 -5.81
C ARG A 62 3.75 8.91 -5.70
N LEU A 63 4.39 10.08 -5.83
CA LEU A 63 3.72 11.38 -5.86
C LEU A 63 2.92 11.59 -7.15
N SER A 64 3.33 10.93 -8.24
CA SER A 64 2.69 10.98 -9.55
C SER A 64 2.40 9.55 -10.00
N ILE A 65 1.24 9.34 -10.61
CA ILE A 65 0.88 8.08 -11.22
C ILE A 65 1.73 7.85 -12.47
N ASP A 66 2.38 6.70 -12.57
CA ASP A 66 3.03 6.23 -13.79
C ASP A 66 2.74 4.75 -14.05
N GLU A 67 2.90 4.36 -15.33
CA GLU A 67 2.54 3.03 -15.81
C GLU A 67 3.40 1.91 -15.21
N ALA A 68 4.67 2.19 -14.87
CA ALA A 68 5.55 1.17 -14.32
C ALA A 68 5.09 0.77 -12.91
N LEU A 69 4.73 1.75 -12.07
CA LEU A 69 4.14 1.48 -10.76
C LEU A 69 2.81 0.73 -10.90
N MET A 70 1.92 1.18 -11.80
CA MET A 70 0.60 0.55 -11.97
C MET A 70 0.71 -0.91 -12.41
N SER A 71 1.64 -1.20 -13.33
CA SER A 71 1.91 -2.58 -13.76
C SER A 71 2.44 -3.46 -12.62
N GLU A 72 3.33 -2.94 -11.79
CA GLU A 72 3.85 -3.66 -10.62
C GLU A 72 2.74 -3.94 -9.59
N LEU A 73 1.89 -2.96 -9.31
CA LEU A 73 0.75 -3.10 -8.39
C LEU A 73 -0.29 -4.11 -8.91
N GLN A 74 -0.58 -4.11 -10.21
CA GLN A 74 -1.47 -5.10 -10.82
C GLN A 74 -0.90 -6.52 -10.70
N GLU A 75 0.41 -6.69 -10.92
CA GLU A 75 1.08 -7.98 -10.78
C GLU A 75 1.01 -8.47 -9.32
N LEU A 76 1.26 -7.59 -8.35
CA LEU A 76 1.12 -7.91 -6.94
C LEU A 76 -0.32 -8.26 -6.57
N LYS A 77 -1.30 -7.49 -7.02
CA LYS A 77 -2.73 -7.75 -6.73
C LYS A 77 -3.15 -9.12 -7.28
N SER A 78 -2.75 -9.46 -8.49
CA SER A 78 -3.01 -10.77 -9.10
C SER A 78 -2.36 -11.91 -8.30
N LEU A 79 -1.12 -11.72 -7.87
CA LEU A 79 -0.35 -12.74 -7.17
C LEU A 79 -0.86 -12.99 -5.74
N TYR A 80 -1.16 -11.92 -5.01
CA TYR A 80 -1.65 -12.01 -3.62
C TYR A 80 -3.14 -12.26 -3.51
N ASN A 81 -3.93 -11.89 -4.54
CA ASN A 81 -5.39 -11.94 -4.54
C ASN A 81 -5.98 -11.40 -3.21
N PRO A 82 -5.67 -10.14 -2.85
CA PRO A 82 -6.02 -9.59 -1.55
C PRO A 82 -7.53 -9.52 -1.37
N LYS A 83 -7.99 -9.64 -0.11
CA LYS A 83 -9.39 -9.41 0.24
C LYS A 83 -9.77 -7.94 0.14
N GLU A 84 -8.82 -7.06 0.45
CA GLU A 84 -9.00 -5.62 0.49
C GLU A 84 -7.77 -4.93 -0.09
N SER A 85 -7.97 -3.95 -0.97
CA SER A 85 -6.96 -3.08 -1.55
C SER A 85 -7.22 -1.65 -1.09
N LEU A 86 -6.42 -1.15 -0.15
CA LEU A 86 -6.64 0.16 0.48
C LEU A 86 -5.68 1.21 -0.08
N LEU A 87 -6.23 2.35 -0.52
CA LEU A 87 -5.44 3.50 -0.97
C LEU A 87 -5.22 4.48 0.18
N VAL A 88 -3.97 4.83 0.47
CA VAL A 88 -3.63 5.82 1.49
C VAL A 88 -3.39 7.19 0.84
N LEU A 89 -4.15 8.19 1.26
CA LEU A 89 -4.08 9.56 0.75
C LEU A 89 -3.76 10.56 1.86
N ASP A 90 -3.12 11.66 1.46
CA ASP A 90 -2.87 12.82 2.32
C ASP A 90 -4.07 13.78 2.23
N ALA A 91 -4.71 14.07 3.37
CA ALA A 91 -5.87 14.96 3.40
C ALA A 91 -5.54 16.39 2.96
N MET A 92 -4.27 16.82 3.06
CA MET A 92 -3.85 18.18 2.75
C MET A 92 -3.76 18.46 1.24
N THR A 93 -3.77 17.43 0.38
CA THR A 93 -3.64 17.60 -1.08
C THR A 93 -4.96 17.99 -1.76
N GLY A 94 -6.07 18.03 -1.01
CA GLY A 94 -7.34 18.54 -1.49
C GLY A 94 -7.87 17.78 -2.71
N GLN A 95 -8.20 18.51 -3.78
CA GLN A 95 -8.82 17.92 -4.98
C GLN A 95 -7.90 16.96 -5.76
N GLU A 96 -6.57 17.08 -5.63
CA GLU A 96 -5.64 16.16 -6.29
C GLU A 96 -5.84 14.72 -5.79
N SER A 97 -6.14 14.54 -4.50
CA SER A 97 -6.47 13.24 -3.93
C SER A 97 -7.66 12.58 -4.64
N VAL A 98 -8.64 13.36 -5.12
CA VAL A 98 -9.80 12.82 -5.85
C VAL A 98 -9.36 12.21 -7.17
N HIS A 99 -8.49 12.90 -7.93
CA HIS A 99 -7.98 12.41 -9.20
C HIS A 99 -7.12 11.15 -9.03
N VAL A 100 -6.27 11.14 -8.00
CA VAL A 100 -5.44 9.97 -7.66
C VAL A 100 -6.34 8.78 -7.33
N ALA A 101 -7.34 8.97 -6.45
CA ALA A 101 -8.25 7.92 -6.05
C ALA A 101 -9.01 7.31 -7.24
N GLN A 102 -9.55 8.15 -8.14
CA GLN A 102 -10.20 7.70 -9.37
C GLN A 102 -9.28 6.88 -10.26
N THR A 103 -8.03 7.31 -10.41
CA THR A 103 -7.10 6.60 -11.29
C THR A 103 -6.69 5.25 -10.72
N PHE A 104 -6.43 5.19 -9.41
CA PHE A 104 -6.14 3.92 -8.73
C PHE A 104 -7.33 2.97 -8.77
N ASP A 105 -8.55 3.47 -8.55
CA ASP A 105 -9.75 2.66 -8.66
C ASP A 105 -9.93 2.09 -10.08
N GLN A 106 -9.77 2.92 -11.12
CA GLN A 106 -9.89 2.49 -12.50
C GLN A 106 -8.82 1.47 -12.93
N LYS A 107 -7.56 1.65 -12.49
CA LYS A 107 -6.44 0.82 -12.95
C LYS A 107 -6.20 -0.42 -12.10
N ILE A 108 -6.41 -0.33 -10.80
CA ILE A 108 -6.10 -1.38 -9.82
C ILE A 108 -7.37 -1.96 -9.24
N GLY A 109 -8.42 -1.14 -9.05
CA GLY A 109 -9.58 -1.43 -8.23
C GLY A 109 -9.22 -1.31 -6.75
N ILE A 110 -9.88 -0.39 -6.04
CA ILE A 110 -9.65 -0.20 -4.61
C ILE A 110 -10.94 -0.47 -3.84
N ASP A 111 -10.80 -1.05 -2.66
CA ASP A 111 -11.94 -1.43 -1.81
C ASP A 111 -12.16 -0.39 -0.69
N GLY A 112 -11.16 0.47 -0.45
CA GLY A 112 -11.26 1.54 0.53
C GLY A 112 -10.16 2.59 0.42
N VAL A 113 -10.39 3.71 1.10
CA VAL A 113 -9.46 4.84 1.18
C VAL A 113 -9.18 5.18 2.64
N ILE A 114 -7.90 5.36 2.96
CA ILE A 114 -7.42 5.83 4.27
C ILE A 114 -6.89 7.26 4.08
N PHE A 115 -7.48 8.23 4.78
CA PHE A 115 -6.96 9.59 4.82
C PHE A 115 -6.00 9.76 6.00
N THR A 116 -4.83 10.31 5.73
CA THR A 116 -3.81 10.67 6.71
C THR A 116 -3.69 12.19 6.85
N LYS A 117 -3.02 12.65 7.91
CA LYS A 117 -2.79 14.09 8.20
C LYS A 117 -4.07 14.93 8.26
N LEU A 118 -5.15 14.35 8.76
CA LEU A 118 -6.43 15.05 8.94
C LEU A 118 -6.36 16.20 9.96
N ASP A 119 -5.32 16.23 10.78
CA ASP A 119 -4.99 17.32 11.69
C ASP A 119 -4.48 18.59 10.96
N GLY A 120 -4.04 18.47 9.70
CA GLY A 120 -3.41 19.53 8.94
C GLY A 120 -4.31 20.38 8.03
N ASP A 121 -5.54 19.95 7.70
CA ASP A 121 -6.48 20.72 6.86
C ASP A 121 -7.92 20.66 7.40
N ALA A 122 -8.61 21.80 7.37
CA ALA A 122 -9.99 21.99 7.82
C ALA A 122 -11.04 21.70 6.74
N ARG A 123 -10.63 21.20 5.56
CA ARG A 123 -11.52 21.07 4.39
C ARG A 123 -11.80 19.62 4.04
N ALA A 124 -12.86 19.08 4.65
CA ALA A 124 -13.43 17.77 4.36
C ALA A 124 -13.99 17.60 2.91
N GLY A 125 -13.86 18.61 2.05
CA GLY A 125 -14.39 18.60 0.69
C GLY A 125 -13.81 17.48 -0.18
N ALA A 126 -12.52 17.18 -0.07
CA ALA A 126 -11.90 16.09 -0.84
C ALA A 126 -12.46 14.71 -0.44
N ILE A 127 -12.71 14.50 0.86
CA ILE A 127 -13.27 13.25 1.40
C ILE A 127 -14.70 13.05 0.90
N LEU A 128 -15.52 14.10 0.97
CA LEU A 128 -16.90 14.07 0.47
C LEU A 128 -16.94 13.84 -1.04
N SER A 129 -16.02 14.46 -1.80
CA SER A 129 -15.89 14.24 -3.24
C SER A 129 -15.52 12.78 -3.55
N ILE A 130 -14.54 12.20 -2.85
CA ILE A 130 -14.13 10.80 -3.06
C ILE A 130 -15.30 9.85 -2.80
N ARG A 131 -16.03 10.03 -1.70
CA ARG A 131 -17.25 9.26 -1.43
C ARG A 131 -18.30 9.42 -2.54
N SER A 132 -18.51 10.63 -3.03
CA SER A 132 -19.49 10.86 -4.10
C SER A 132 -19.10 10.21 -5.43
N VAL A 133 -17.81 10.02 -5.67
CA VAL A 133 -17.26 9.58 -6.96
C VAL A 133 -17.00 8.07 -7.00
N LEU A 134 -16.50 7.50 -5.90
CA LEU A 134 -16.13 6.08 -5.81
C LEU A 134 -17.19 5.22 -5.10
N GLY A 135 -18.10 5.84 -4.34
CA GLY A 135 -19.15 5.16 -3.57
C GLY A 135 -18.85 5.09 -2.07
#